data_AF-A0A7W5SKD3-F1
#
_entry.id   AF-A0A7W5SKD3-F1
#
_cell.length_a   1.000
_cell.length_b   1.000
_cell.length_c   1.000
_cell.angle_alpha   90.00
_cell.angle_beta   90.00
_cell.angle_gamma   90.00
#
_symmetry.space_group_name_H-M   'P 1'
#
loop_
_entity.id
_entity.type
_entity.pdbx_description
1 polymer ?
#
loop_
_entity_poly.entity_id
_entity_poly.type
_entity_poly.pdbx_seq_one_letter_code
_entity_poly.pdbx_strand_id
1 'polypeptide(L)'
;MSAVVSIETPSAVFIVTDGAIYNADNVLLSVRRKVDFSENVPVAVATRGNQGVGDYAAKLIIDAVERLGFDEAMTSLAEVAHKFGGSDRHTRLEVTIAGISEQHGPRRLVFRTDADPVALEYPGVASSCATSSAGLSEMGIRLRGQFEGWESYLRQIAVPMMEHYRRTAIDANAGEKFGQPAHLVGGQVDFTILSHEGVTVETIHRWDDKIGERIDPFTERRTVQQFPRLNRQQRRAAQREQRRGAA
;
A
#
# COMPACT_ATOMS: atom_id res chain seq x y z
N MET A 1 0.57 -11.13 -5.99
CA MET A 1 -0.21 -10.19 -5.15
C MET A 1 0.66 -9.23 -4.35
N SER A 2 0.21 -7.99 -4.16
CA SER A 2 0.83 -6.96 -3.31
C SER A 2 -0.07 -6.70 -2.09
N ALA A 3 0.42 -6.01 -1.05
CA ALA A 3 -0.42 -5.50 0.03
C ALA A 3 -0.58 -3.98 -0.09
N VAL A 4 -1.84 -3.54 -0.09
CA VAL A 4 -2.24 -2.13 -0.03
C VAL A 4 -3.33 -2.03 1.03
N VAL A 5 -3.08 -1.22 2.06
CA VAL A 5 -4.08 -0.89 3.08
C VAL A 5 -4.33 0.60 2.98
N SER A 6 -5.59 0.99 2.97
CA SER A 6 -5.95 2.39 2.84
C SER A 6 -7.07 2.77 3.82
N ILE A 7 -6.89 3.89 4.50
CA ILE A 7 -7.75 4.33 5.61
C ILE A 7 -8.10 5.79 5.40
N GLU A 8 -9.40 6.07 5.38
CA GLU A 8 -9.94 7.42 5.30
C GLU A 8 -10.27 7.94 6.70
N THR A 9 -9.90 9.20 6.94
CA THR A 9 -10.19 9.92 8.19
C THR A 9 -10.76 11.30 7.85
N PRO A 10 -11.34 12.03 8.82
CA PRO A 10 -11.88 13.37 8.54
C PRO A 10 -10.87 14.38 8.00
N SER A 11 -9.56 14.17 8.18
CA SER A 11 -8.52 15.13 7.81
C SER A 11 -7.54 14.64 6.74
N ALA A 12 -7.49 13.33 6.48
CA ALA A 12 -6.51 12.73 5.58
C ALA A 12 -6.92 11.33 5.12
N VAL A 13 -6.31 10.88 4.02
CA VAL A 13 -6.26 9.48 3.62
C VAL A 13 -4.85 8.95 3.84
N PHE A 14 -4.75 7.77 4.43
CA PHE A 14 -3.51 7.06 4.67
C PHE A 14 -3.44 5.85 3.75
N ILE A 15 -2.30 5.62 3.10
CA ILE A 15 -2.05 4.41 2.30
C ILE A 15 -0.76 3.76 2.79
N VAL A 16 -0.84 2.49 3.15
CA VAL A 16 0.30 1.66 3.53
C VAL A 16 0.49 0.60 2.46
N THR A 17 1.67 0.55 1.85
CA THR A 17 1.99 -0.45 0.82
C THR A 17 3.27 -1.20 1.14
N ASP A 18 3.38 -2.42 0.65
CA ASP A 18 4.67 -3.08 0.53
C ASP A 18 5.43 -2.55 -0.71
N GLY A 19 6.67 -3.02 -0.94
CA GLY A 19 7.45 -2.62 -2.10
C GLY A 19 7.92 -3.75 -3.01
N ALA A 20 7.53 -4.99 -2.75
CA ALA A 20 8.01 -6.13 -3.53
C ALA A 20 7.40 -6.20 -4.93
N ILE A 21 8.26 -6.31 -5.94
CA ILE A 21 7.87 -6.61 -7.33
C ILE A 21 8.46 -7.98 -7.68
N TYR A 22 7.64 -8.94 -8.10
CA TYR A 22 8.05 -10.32 -8.37
C TYR A 22 7.59 -10.79 -9.76
N ASN A 23 8.18 -11.89 -10.25
CA ASN A 23 7.75 -12.58 -11.46
C ASN A 23 6.66 -13.64 -11.17
N ALA A 24 6.23 -14.38 -12.19
CA ALA A 24 5.22 -15.43 -12.07
C ALA A 24 5.64 -16.61 -11.15
N ASP A 25 6.93 -16.79 -10.89
CA ASP A 25 7.48 -17.81 -9.99
C ASP A 25 7.64 -17.31 -8.55
N ASN A 26 7.10 -16.12 -8.26
CA ASN A 26 7.17 -15.41 -6.98
C ASN A 26 8.60 -15.05 -6.55
N VAL A 27 9.52 -14.92 -7.52
CA VAL A 27 10.90 -14.46 -7.28
C VAL A 27 10.92 -12.93 -7.28
N LEU A 28 11.50 -12.34 -6.23
CA LEU A 28 11.63 -10.89 -6.09
C LEU A 28 12.56 -10.32 -7.16
N LEU A 29 12.02 -9.46 -8.03
CA LEU A 29 12.76 -8.77 -9.09
C LEU A 29 13.32 -7.43 -8.64
N SER A 30 12.55 -6.66 -7.86
CA SER A 30 12.99 -5.37 -7.33
C SER A 30 12.13 -4.91 -6.15
N VAL A 31 12.62 -3.91 -5.43
CA VAL A 31 11.89 -3.23 -4.36
C VAL A 31 11.64 -1.78 -4.78
N ARG A 32 10.37 -1.38 -4.90
CA ARG A 32 9.96 -0.04 -5.38
C ARG A 32 8.71 0.43 -4.65
N ARG A 33 8.47 1.74 -4.69
CA ARG A 33 7.22 2.34 -4.25
C ARG A 33 6.07 1.89 -5.15
N LYS A 34 4.88 1.67 -4.58
CA LYS A 34 3.65 1.27 -5.28
C LYS A 34 2.55 2.34 -5.29
N VAL A 35 2.93 3.54 -4.88
CA VAL A 35 2.06 4.73 -4.85
C VAL A 35 2.67 5.78 -5.76
N ASP A 36 1.93 6.13 -6.80
CA ASP A 36 2.17 7.30 -7.63
C ASP A 36 1.35 8.47 -7.09
N PHE A 37 1.83 9.69 -7.24
CA PHE A 37 1.14 10.89 -6.74
C PHE A 37 1.48 12.12 -7.59
N SER A 38 0.63 13.14 -7.50
CA SER A 38 0.90 14.46 -8.11
C SER A 38 1.67 15.35 -7.14
N GLU A 39 2.61 16.14 -7.67
CA GLU A 39 3.26 17.24 -6.94
C GLU A 39 2.42 18.54 -6.94
N ASN A 40 1.39 18.61 -7.78
CA ASN A 40 0.59 19.82 -8.02
C ASN A 40 -0.75 19.81 -7.30
N VAL A 41 -1.38 18.64 -7.15
CA VAL A 41 -2.69 18.48 -6.52
C VAL A 41 -2.67 17.30 -5.53
N PRO A 42 -3.48 17.33 -4.45
CA PRO A 42 -3.46 16.27 -3.44
C PRO A 42 -4.19 15.02 -3.96
N VAL A 43 -3.49 14.22 -4.78
CA VAL A 43 -3.94 12.92 -5.31
C VAL A 43 -2.83 11.88 -5.23
N ALA A 44 -3.19 10.67 -4.82
CA ALA A 44 -2.31 9.51 -4.80
C ALA A 44 -3.04 8.28 -5.33
N VAL A 45 -2.35 7.45 -6.09
CA VAL A 45 -2.89 6.22 -6.68
C VAL A 45 -1.96 5.06 -6.36
N ALA A 46 -2.52 4.01 -5.76
CA ALA A 46 -1.83 2.74 -5.53
C ALA A 46 -2.45 1.65 -6.41
N THR A 47 -1.63 0.82 -7.02
CA THR A 47 -2.10 -0.24 -7.93
C THR A 47 -1.61 -1.62 -7.52
N ARG A 48 -2.42 -2.64 -7.85
CA ARG A 48 -2.08 -4.06 -7.69
C ARG A 48 -2.46 -4.82 -8.95
N GLY A 49 -1.62 -5.76 -9.35
CA GLY A 49 -1.84 -6.57 -10.55
C GLY A 49 -0.72 -6.36 -11.55
N ASN A 50 -1.06 -6.24 -12.83
CA ASN A 50 -0.08 -5.98 -13.88
C ASN A 50 0.54 -4.58 -13.72
N GLN A 51 1.85 -4.52 -13.48
CA GLN A 51 2.56 -3.27 -13.23
C GLN A 51 2.44 -2.28 -14.39
N GLY A 52 2.66 -2.71 -15.64
CA GLY A 52 2.61 -1.78 -16.78
C GLY A 52 1.23 -1.17 -17.00
N VAL A 53 0.18 -1.96 -16.78
CA VAL A 53 -1.22 -1.48 -16.84
C VAL A 53 -1.52 -0.56 -15.65
N GLY A 54 -1.01 -0.90 -14.46
CA GLY A 54 -1.15 -0.10 -13.25
C GLY A 54 -0.50 1.27 -13.35
N ASP A 55 0.76 1.33 -13.80
CA ASP A 55 1.52 2.58 -14.00
C ASP A 55 0.79 3.49 -15.00
N TYR A 56 0.26 2.91 -16.09
CA TYR A 56 -0.52 3.64 -17.08
C TYR A 56 -1.84 4.18 -16.49
N ALA A 57 -2.57 3.36 -15.75
CA ALA A 57 -3.83 3.77 -15.11
C ALA A 57 -3.61 4.87 -14.07
N ALA A 58 -2.58 4.73 -13.21
CA ALA A 58 -2.21 5.73 -12.23
C ALA A 58 -1.89 7.07 -12.88
N LYS A 59 -1.10 7.05 -13.96
CA LYS A 59 -0.81 8.26 -14.75
C LYS A 59 -2.08 8.91 -15.30
N LEU A 60 -2.96 8.14 -15.94
CA LEU A 60 -4.20 8.70 -16.50
C LEU A 60 -5.10 9.33 -15.44
N ILE A 61 -5.21 8.69 -14.27
CA ILE A 61 -6.01 9.19 -13.15
C ILE A 61 -5.42 10.48 -12.60
N ILE A 62 -4.10 10.51 -12.37
CA ILE A 62 -3.40 11.71 -11.87
C ILE A 62 -3.54 12.87 -12.86
N ASP A 63 -3.25 12.63 -14.14
CA ASP A 63 -3.37 13.64 -15.20
C ASP A 63 -4.82 14.17 -15.31
N ALA A 64 -5.83 13.31 -15.11
CA ALA A 64 -7.24 13.72 -15.11
C ALA A 64 -7.57 14.61 -13.89
N VAL A 65 -7.10 14.26 -12.69
CA VAL A 65 -7.33 15.05 -11.48
C VAL A 65 -6.62 16.40 -11.54
N GLU A 66 -5.40 16.46 -12.07
CA GLU A 66 -4.68 17.73 -12.29
C GLU A 66 -5.43 18.66 -13.24
N ARG A 67 -6.11 18.11 -14.26
CA ARG A 67 -6.84 18.91 -15.26
C ARG A 67 -8.24 19.31 -14.84
N LEU A 68 -8.97 18.41 -14.18
CA LEU A 68 -10.42 18.52 -13.94
C LEU A 68 -10.78 18.75 -12.48
N GLY A 69 -9.83 18.58 -11.55
CA GLY A 69 -10.13 18.44 -10.12
C GLY A 69 -10.58 17.03 -9.77
N PHE A 70 -10.62 16.72 -8.47
CA PHE A 70 -10.85 15.35 -8.00
C PHE A 70 -12.25 14.82 -8.34
N ASP A 71 -13.30 15.58 -8.01
CA ASP A 71 -14.68 15.11 -8.13
C ASP A 71 -15.10 14.86 -9.60
N GLU A 72 -14.73 15.77 -10.51
CA GLU A 72 -15.07 15.62 -11.93
C GLU A 72 -14.23 14.53 -12.61
N ALA A 73 -12.97 14.37 -12.22
CA ALA A 73 -12.15 13.26 -12.69
C ALA A 73 -12.71 11.90 -12.23
N MET A 74 -13.17 11.78 -10.99
CA MET A 74 -13.78 10.54 -10.49
C MET A 74 -15.13 10.25 -11.13
N THR A 75 -15.93 11.28 -11.39
CA THR A 75 -17.18 11.15 -12.16
C THR A 75 -16.89 10.63 -13.57
N SER A 76 -15.93 11.24 -14.27
CA SER A 76 -15.50 10.80 -15.61
C SER A 76 -14.95 9.38 -15.60
N LEU A 77 -14.16 9.02 -14.58
CA LEU A 77 -13.62 7.67 -14.43
C LEU A 77 -14.74 6.64 -14.20
N ALA A 78 -15.76 6.95 -13.40
CA ALA A 78 -16.89 6.06 -13.15
C ALA A 78 -17.61 5.68 -14.45
N GLU A 79 -17.79 6.65 -15.37
CA GLU A 79 -18.44 6.43 -16.66
C GLU A 79 -17.67 5.48 -17.57
N VAL A 80 -16.34 5.43 -17.45
CA VAL A 80 -15.47 4.61 -18.30
C VAL A 80 -14.87 3.40 -17.58
N ALA A 81 -15.09 3.24 -16.27
CA ALA A 81 -14.51 2.18 -15.45
C ALA A 81 -14.80 0.78 -16.03
N HIS A 82 -16.03 0.57 -16.52
CA HIS A 82 -16.46 -0.68 -17.16
C HIS A 82 -15.60 -1.07 -18.39
N LYS A 83 -14.98 -0.11 -19.07
CA LYS A 83 -14.11 -0.35 -20.23
C LYS A 83 -12.75 -0.96 -19.84
N PHE A 84 -12.37 -0.83 -18.57
CA PHE A 84 -11.22 -1.54 -18.00
C PHE A 84 -11.57 -2.98 -17.60
N GLY A 85 -12.85 -3.33 -17.60
CA GLY A 85 -13.31 -4.70 -17.40
C GLY A 85 -12.86 -5.60 -18.54
N GLY A 86 -12.31 -6.75 -18.18
CA GLY A 86 -11.83 -7.73 -19.15
C GLY A 86 -11.63 -9.08 -18.50
N SER A 87 -11.96 -10.16 -19.21
CA SER A 87 -11.75 -11.52 -18.75
C SER A 87 -10.27 -11.93 -18.78
N ASP A 88 -9.41 -11.14 -19.43
CA ASP A 88 -7.98 -11.42 -19.49
C ASP A 88 -7.33 -11.21 -18.11
N ARG A 89 -6.76 -12.29 -17.57
CA ARG A 89 -5.98 -12.27 -16.35
C ARG A 89 -4.81 -11.27 -16.41
N HIS A 90 -4.27 -11.00 -17.60
CA HIS A 90 -3.15 -10.10 -17.79
C HIS A 90 -3.55 -8.62 -17.65
N THR A 91 -4.85 -8.32 -17.67
CA THR A 91 -5.42 -6.98 -17.45
C THR A 91 -6.10 -6.85 -16.10
N ARG A 92 -5.99 -7.86 -15.22
CA ARG A 92 -6.49 -7.76 -13.85
C ARG A 92 -5.70 -6.72 -13.07
N LEU A 93 -6.43 -5.72 -12.59
CA LEU A 93 -5.91 -4.56 -11.92
C LEU A 93 -6.88 -4.20 -10.80
N GLU A 94 -6.33 -3.87 -9.65
CA GLU A 94 -7.01 -3.18 -8.58
C GLU A 94 -6.33 -1.83 -8.37
N VAL A 95 -7.14 -0.78 -8.28
CA VAL A 95 -6.67 0.59 -8.15
C VAL A 95 -7.29 1.19 -6.90
N THR A 96 -6.44 1.66 -5.99
CA THR A 96 -6.83 2.50 -4.85
C THR A 96 -6.50 3.95 -5.19
N ILE A 97 -7.49 4.82 -5.16
CA ILE A 97 -7.37 6.25 -5.46
C ILE A 97 -7.66 7.00 -4.16
N ALA A 98 -6.75 7.89 -3.77
CA ALA A 98 -6.95 8.83 -2.68
C ALA A 98 -6.85 10.25 -3.21
N GLY A 99 -7.71 11.13 -2.75
CA GLY A 99 -7.64 12.55 -3.06
C GLY A 99 -8.50 13.41 -2.15
N ILE A 100 -8.53 14.70 -2.43
CA ILE A 100 -9.36 15.68 -1.72
C ILE A 100 -10.53 16.09 -2.61
N SER A 101 -11.72 15.62 -2.25
CA SER A 101 -12.99 16.07 -2.81
C SER A 101 -13.34 17.46 -2.28
N GLU A 102 -13.83 18.33 -3.14
CA GLU A 102 -14.31 19.65 -2.73
C GLU A 102 -15.60 19.52 -1.92
N GLN A 103 -16.42 18.53 -2.25
CA GLN A 103 -17.72 18.29 -1.62
C GLN A 103 -17.62 17.45 -0.34
N HIS A 104 -16.63 16.56 -0.27
CA HIS A 104 -16.57 15.53 0.76
C HIS A 104 -15.26 15.50 1.57
N GLY A 105 -14.30 16.37 1.27
CA GLY A 105 -13.00 16.39 1.93
C GLY A 105 -12.13 15.19 1.50
N PRO A 106 -11.29 14.64 2.38
CA PRO A 106 -10.47 13.46 2.06
C PRO A 106 -11.33 12.27 1.63
N ARG A 107 -11.01 11.70 0.46
CA ARG A 107 -11.77 10.58 -0.13
C ARG A 107 -10.87 9.49 -0.65
N ARG A 108 -11.36 8.27 -0.46
CA ARG A 108 -10.70 7.03 -0.87
C ARG A 108 -11.67 6.18 -1.67
N LEU A 109 -11.30 5.90 -2.91
CA LEU A 109 -12.06 5.10 -3.85
C LEU A 109 -11.24 3.88 -4.28
N VAL A 110 -11.91 2.79 -4.61
CA VAL A 110 -11.28 1.57 -5.13
C VAL A 110 -12.06 1.09 -6.33
N PHE A 111 -11.39 0.55 -7.35
CA PHE A 111 -12.06 -0.30 -8.32
C PHE A 111 -11.20 -1.49 -8.68
N ARG A 112 -11.86 -2.55 -9.16
CA ARG A 112 -11.26 -3.82 -9.55
C ARG A 112 -11.75 -4.20 -10.93
N THR A 113 -10.83 -4.49 -11.85
CA THR A 113 -11.20 -4.88 -13.22
C THR A 113 -11.77 -6.30 -13.31
N ASP A 114 -11.62 -7.09 -12.26
CA ASP A 114 -12.23 -8.42 -12.10
C ASP A 114 -13.54 -8.41 -11.29
N ALA A 115 -14.03 -7.23 -10.86
CA ALA A 115 -15.35 -7.09 -10.27
C ALA A 115 -16.44 -7.13 -11.35
N ASP A 116 -17.63 -7.60 -10.97
CA ASP A 116 -18.81 -7.60 -11.84
C ASP A 116 -20.02 -6.99 -11.09
N PRO A 117 -20.46 -5.76 -11.43
CA PRO A 117 -19.88 -4.88 -12.44
C PRO A 117 -18.56 -4.23 -11.97
N VAL A 118 -17.69 -3.85 -12.91
CA VAL A 118 -16.56 -2.98 -12.61
C VAL A 118 -17.09 -1.58 -12.29
N ALA A 119 -16.95 -1.16 -11.03
CA ALA A 119 -17.43 0.13 -10.53
C ALA A 119 -16.41 0.76 -9.58
N LEU A 120 -16.46 2.10 -9.48
CA LEU A 120 -15.79 2.81 -8.40
C LEU A 120 -16.58 2.59 -7.10
N GLU A 121 -15.91 1.99 -6.14
CA GLU A 121 -16.44 1.70 -4.82
C GLU A 121 -15.91 2.71 -3.81
N TYR A 122 -16.78 3.08 -2.87
CA TYR A 122 -16.41 3.77 -1.64
C TYR A 122 -16.50 2.78 -0.48
N PRO A 123 -15.41 2.12 -0.07
CA PRO A 123 -15.49 1.04 0.92
C PRO A 123 -15.61 1.57 2.37
N GLY A 124 -15.86 2.88 2.55
CA GLY A 124 -15.89 3.52 3.85
C GLY A 124 -14.51 3.74 4.47
N VAL A 125 -14.49 3.78 5.80
CA VAL A 125 -13.36 4.25 6.63
C VAL A 125 -12.07 3.45 6.42
N ALA A 126 -12.16 2.16 6.12
CA ALA A 126 -10.98 1.33 5.90
C ALA A 126 -11.24 0.29 4.81
N SER A 127 -10.24 0.08 3.95
CA SER A 127 -10.18 -1.09 3.10
C SER A 127 -8.79 -1.69 3.22
N SER A 128 -8.76 -2.99 3.50
CA SER A 128 -7.55 -3.77 3.35
C SER A 128 -7.69 -4.61 2.11
N CYS A 129 -6.82 -4.33 1.14
CA CYS A 129 -6.65 -5.15 -0.03
C CYS A 129 -5.54 -6.17 0.23
N ALA A 130 -5.58 -6.80 1.40
CA ALA A 130 -4.60 -7.76 1.82
C ALA A 130 -5.07 -9.19 1.62
N THR A 131 -4.10 -10.09 1.69
CA THR A 131 -4.26 -11.54 1.51
C THR A 131 -5.00 -12.24 2.65
N SER A 132 -5.44 -11.48 3.67
CA SER A 132 -6.12 -11.99 4.85
C SER A 132 -7.32 -11.12 5.18
N SER A 133 -8.46 -11.76 5.42
CA SER A 133 -9.67 -11.12 5.95
C SER A 133 -9.60 -10.84 7.45
N ALA A 134 -8.45 -11.11 8.09
CA ALA A 134 -8.30 -10.97 9.52
C ALA A 134 -8.59 -9.54 9.98
N GLY A 135 -9.32 -9.42 11.09
CA GLY A 135 -9.51 -8.14 11.78
C GLY A 135 -8.22 -7.71 12.51
N LEU A 136 -8.12 -6.43 12.89
CA LEU A 136 -6.97 -5.91 13.64
C LEU A 136 -6.66 -6.73 14.91
N SER A 137 -7.70 -7.13 15.64
CA SER A 137 -7.54 -7.95 16.86
C SER A 137 -6.89 -9.32 16.59
N GLU A 138 -7.24 -9.97 15.48
CA GLU A 138 -6.66 -11.26 15.06
C GLU A 138 -5.18 -11.10 14.66
N MET A 139 -4.81 -9.92 14.18
CA MET A 139 -3.41 -9.57 13.91
C MET A 139 -2.63 -9.19 15.18
N GLY A 140 -3.28 -9.17 16.35
CA GLY A 140 -2.67 -8.68 17.60
C GLY A 140 -2.46 -7.16 17.61
N ILE A 141 -3.15 -6.43 16.73
CA ILE A 141 -3.07 -4.98 16.64
C ILE A 141 -4.07 -4.37 17.61
N ARG A 142 -3.57 -3.50 18.50
CA ARG A 142 -4.42 -2.75 19.43
C ARG A 142 -5.36 -1.82 18.68
N LEU A 143 -6.52 -1.53 19.26
CA LEU A 143 -7.41 -0.48 18.77
C LEU A 143 -6.83 0.91 19.07
N ARG A 144 -7.29 1.91 18.29
CA ARG A 144 -6.94 3.32 18.50
C ARG A 144 -7.55 3.84 19.80
N GLY A 145 -6.77 4.58 20.58
CA GLY A 145 -7.30 5.32 21.73
C GLY A 145 -8.20 6.48 21.30
N GLN A 146 -9.21 6.83 22.08
CA GLN A 146 -10.15 7.91 21.74
C GLN A 146 -9.46 9.25 21.42
N PHE A 147 -8.40 9.59 22.15
CA PHE A 147 -7.64 10.85 22.01
C PHE A 147 -6.35 10.70 21.21
N GLU A 148 -6.12 9.52 20.63
CA GLU A 148 -4.91 9.27 19.86
C GLU A 148 -5.06 9.81 18.43
N GLY A 149 -4.08 10.61 18.00
CA GLY A 149 -4.01 11.12 16.63
C GLY A 149 -3.91 9.98 15.61
N TRP A 150 -4.68 10.10 14.52
CA TRP A 150 -4.73 9.07 13.46
C TRP A 150 -3.37 8.75 12.87
N GLU A 151 -2.57 9.76 12.52
CA GLU A 151 -1.23 9.51 11.94
C GLU A 151 -0.35 8.71 12.91
N SER A 152 -0.25 9.15 14.17
CA SER A 152 0.58 8.47 15.17
C SER A 152 0.16 7.02 15.37
N TYR A 153 -1.15 6.79 15.49
CA TYR A 153 -1.71 5.43 15.62
C TYR A 153 -1.39 4.57 14.39
N LEU A 154 -1.72 5.05 13.19
CA LEU A 154 -1.56 4.29 11.95
C LEU A 154 -0.10 4.01 11.65
N ARG A 155 0.79 4.97 11.91
CA ARG A 155 2.24 4.78 11.77
C ARG A 155 2.77 3.70 12.71
N GLN A 156 2.27 3.63 13.94
CA GLN A 156 2.66 2.59 14.90
C GLN A 156 2.20 1.20 14.48
N ILE A 157 0.99 1.07 13.91
CA ILE A 157 0.43 -0.23 13.55
C ILE A 157 0.78 -0.67 12.12
N ALA A 158 1.25 0.24 11.26
CA ALA A 158 1.57 -0.06 9.86
C ALA A 158 2.57 -1.20 9.72
N VAL A 159 3.69 -1.17 10.46
CA VAL A 159 4.70 -2.24 10.38
C VAL A 159 4.17 -3.56 10.94
N PRO A 160 3.60 -3.65 12.16
CA PRO A 160 2.99 -4.88 12.66
C PRO A 160 1.93 -5.48 11.71
N MET A 161 1.09 -4.64 11.10
CA MET A 161 0.08 -5.05 10.13
C MET A 161 0.71 -5.65 8.88
N MET A 162 1.72 -4.98 8.30
CA MET A 162 2.41 -5.49 7.12
C MET A 162 3.23 -6.74 7.42
N GLU A 163 3.73 -6.89 8.65
CA GLU A 163 4.39 -8.12 9.10
C GLU A 163 3.43 -9.31 9.21
N HIS A 164 2.20 -9.07 9.66
CA HIS A 164 1.16 -10.11 9.62
C HIS A 164 0.94 -10.57 8.18
N TYR A 165 0.70 -9.65 7.24
CA TYR A 165 0.49 -10.00 5.83
C TYR A 165 1.71 -10.65 5.17
N ARG A 166 2.92 -10.26 5.59
CA ARG A 166 4.18 -10.88 5.16
C ARG A 166 4.29 -12.34 5.60
N ARG A 167 3.82 -12.68 6.79
CA ARG A 167 3.81 -14.05 7.30
C ARG A 167 2.67 -14.90 6.75
N THR A 168 1.63 -14.30 6.20
CA THR A 168 0.55 -15.02 5.53
C THR A 168 1.04 -15.58 4.20
N ALA A 169 1.11 -16.91 4.09
CA ALA A 169 1.28 -17.58 2.82
C ALA A 169 -0.03 -17.55 2.04
N ILE A 170 0.07 -17.44 0.72
CA ILE A 170 -1.08 -17.46 -0.19
C ILE A 170 -0.92 -18.54 -1.25
N ASP A 171 -2.02 -19.21 -1.52
CA ASP A 171 -2.14 -20.16 -2.61
C ASP A 171 -2.21 -19.44 -3.97
N ALA A 172 -1.95 -20.20 -5.03
CA ALA A 172 -2.18 -19.74 -6.40
C ALA A 172 -3.68 -19.51 -6.62
N ASN A 173 -4.04 -18.40 -7.25
CA ASN A 173 -5.38 -18.26 -7.81
C ASN A 173 -5.58 -19.23 -8.98
N ALA A 174 -6.84 -19.46 -9.35
CA ALA A 174 -7.17 -20.24 -10.54
C ALA A 174 -6.46 -19.69 -11.79
N GLY A 175 -5.58 -20.52 -12.38
CA GLY A 175 -4.78 -20.17 -13.56
C GLY A 175 -3.36 -19.64 -13.27
N GLU A 176 -3.02 -19.41 -12.00
CA GLU A 176 -1.64 -19.21 -11.56
C GLU A 176 -0.99 -20.57 -11.25
N LYS A 177 0.32 -20.68 -11.46
CA LYS A 177 1.07 -21.90 -11.16
C LYS A 177 2.06 -21.60 -10.04
N PHE A 178 1.63 -21.76 -8.79
CA PHE A 178 2.56 -21.76 -7.67
C PHE A 178 2.98 -23.20 -7.40
N GLY A 179 4.29 -23.46 -7.35
CA GLY A 179 4.79 -24.78 -6.92
C GLY A 179 4.55 -25.06 -5.44
N GLN A 180 4.27 -24.01 -4.66
CA GLN A 180 3.99 -24.03 -3.22
C GLN A 180 3.37 -22.68 -2.81
N PRO A 181 2.65 -22.59 -1.67
CA PRO A 181 2.19 -21.31 -1.14
C PRO A 181 3.33 -20.28 -1.06
N ALA A 182 3.03 -19.02 -1.37
CA ALA A 182 4.04 -17.97 -1.49
C ALA A 182 3.79 -16.82 -0.50
N HIS A 183 4.87 -16.18 -0.04
CA HIS A 183 4.81 -14.93 0.71
C HIS A 183 5.11 -13.79 -0.26
N LEU A 184 4.17 -12.85 -0.45
CA LEU A 184 4.29 -11.83 -1.50
C LEU A 184 4.40 -10.40 -0.98
N VAL A 185 4.43 -10.21 0.34
CA VAL A 185 4.60 -8.90 0.98
C VAL A 185 6.04 -8.75 1.45
N GLY A 186 6.75 -7.75 0.93
CA GLY A 186 8.15 -7.56 1.26
C GLY A 186 8.82 -6.31 0.71
N GLY A 187 10.15 -6.30 0.76
CA GLY A 187 11.03 -5.20 0.36
C GLY A 187 11.02 -4.03 1.34
N GLN A 188 9.91 -3.29 1.37
CA GLN A 188 9.77 -2.12 2.24
C GLN A 188 8.31 -1.87 2.61
N VAL A 189 8.06 -1.08 3.65
CA VAL A 189 6.76 -0.52 3.99
C VAL A 189 6.80 0.97 3.71
N ASP A 190 6.01 1.40 2.74
CA ASP A 190 5.79 2.81 2.46
C ASP A 190 4.51 3.29 3.14
N PHE A 191 4.60 4.44 3.81
CA PHE A 191 3.52 5.12 4.50
C PHE A 191 3.25 6.43 3.78
N THR A 192 2.10 6.50 3.12
CA THR A 192 1.63 7.67 2.38
C THR A 192 0.54 8.37 3.16
N ILE A 193 0.66 9.69 3.30
CA ILE A 193 -0.36 10.56 3.87
C ILE A 193 -0.78 11.55 2.79
N LEU A 194 -2.08 11.59 2.53
CA LEU A 194 -2.71 12.55 1.65
C LEU A 194 -3.61 13.45 2.48
N SER A 195 -3.34 14.76 2.45
CA SER A 195 -4.10 15.79 3.15
C SER A 195 -4.37 16.98 2.23
N HIS A 196 -5.05 18.01 2.72
CA HIS A 196 -5.22 19.27 1.99
C HIS A 196 -3.90 19.97 1.65
N GLU A 197 -2.80 19.67 2.37
CA GLU A 197 -1.49 20.26 2.13
C GLU A 197 -0.72 19.58 0.99
N GLY A 198 -1.16 18.39 0.55
CA GLY A 198 -0.50 17.61 -0.49
C GLY A 198 -0.33 16.15 -0.11
N VAL A 199 0.67 15.51 -0.72
CA VAL A 199 1.00 14.10 -0.50
C VAL A 199 2.40 13.98 0.09
N THR A 200 2.54 13.20 1.16
CA THR A 200 3.83 12.80 1.70
C THR A 200 3.97 11.29 1.63
N VAL A 201 5.13 10.80 1.20
CA VAL A 201 5.44 9.37 1.16
C VAL A 201 6.75 9.10 1.86
N GLU A 202 6.72 8.24 2.88
CA GLU A 202 7.89 7.86 3.66
C GLU A 202 8.04 6.34 3.70
N THR A 203 9.24 5.83 3.42
CA THR A 203 9.56 4.44 3.72
C THR A 203 9.85 4.30 5.22
N ILE A 204 8.93 3.71 5.96
CA ILE A 204 9.01 3.58 7.43
C ILE A 204 9.64 2.27 7.89
N HIS A 205 9.79 1.29 6.99
CA HIS A 205 10.41 0.00 7.29
C HIS A 205 11.02 -0.62 6.03
N ARG A 206 12.10 -1.39 6.19
CA ARG A 206 12.72 -2.19 5.13
C ARG A 206 13.08 -3.57 5.65
N TRP A 207 12.69 -4.60 4.91
CA TRP A 207 13.15 -5.96 5.13
C TRP A 207 14.44 -6.20 4.32
N ASP A 208 15.29 -7.10 4.80
CA ASP A 208 16.50 -7.52 4.09
C ASP A 208 16.19 -8.61 3.05
N ASP A 209 15.20 -8.35 2.20
CA ASP A 209 14.82 -9.26 1.12
C ASP A 209 15.85 -9.21 0.00
N LYS A 210 16.20 -10.39 -0.53
CA LYS A 210 17.20 -10.52 -1.58
C LYS A 210 16.54 -10.57 -2.95
N ILE A 211 16.95 -9.67 -3.83
CA ILE A 211 16.55 -9.72 -5.24
C ILE A 211 17.07 -11.04 -5.85
N GLY A 212 16.24 -11.71 -6.63
CA GLY A 212 16.51 -13.02 -7.22
C GLY A 212 16.11 -14.21 -6.34
N GLU A 213 15.65 -13.98 -5.11
CA GLU A 213 15.12 -15.01 -4.22
C GLU A 213 13.60 -14.84 -4.00
N ARG A 214 12.93 -15.90 -3.55
CA ARG A 214 11.57 -15.79 -3.00
C ARG A 214 11.64 -15.10 -1.64
N ILE A 215 10.58 -14.37 -1.27
CA ILE A 215 10.47 -13.80 0.07
C ILE A 215 10.32 -14.94 1.09
N ASP A 216 11.18 -14.91 2.10
CA ASP A 216 11.11 -15.81 3.26
C ASP A 216 10.95 -14.96 4.53
N PRO A 217 9.76 -14.95 5.15
CA PRO A 217 9.49 -14.17 6.34
C PRO A 217 10.01 -14.81 7.63
N PHE A 218 10.51 -16.05 7.60
CA PHE A 218 10.92 -16.81 8.79
C PHE A 218 12.43 -16.95 8.94
N THR A 219 13.22 -16.66 7.89
CA THR A 219 14.66 -16.49 8.08
C THR A 219 14.88 -15.37 9.09
N GLU A 220 15.62 -15.63 10.17
CA GLU A 220 16.09 -14.61 11.12
C GLU A 220 16.95 -13.58 10.37
N ARG A 221 16.31 -12.50 9.89
CA ARG A 221 17.00 -11.40 9.23
C ARG A 221 16.91 -10.17 10.13
N ARG A 222 18.03 -9.47 10.27
CA ARG A 222 18.10 -8.22 11.04
C ARG A 222 17.20 -7.20 10.37
N THR A 223 16.19 -6.71 11.09
CA THR A 223 15.47 -5.49 10.70
C THR A 223 16.48 -4.36 10.57
N VAL A 224 16.74 -3.90 9.36
CA VAL A 224 17.59 -2.72 9.14
C VAL A 224 16.71 -1.50 9.45
N GLN A 225 16.61 -1.12 10.72
CA GLN A 225 16.04 0.18 11.08
C GLN A 225 16.92 1.26 10.43
N GLN A 226 16.46 1.78 9.29
CA GLN A 226 16.97 3.03 8.78
C GLN A 226 16.42 4.12 9.70
N PHE A 227 17.31 4.83 10.39
CA PHE A 227 16.97 6.05 11.09
C PHE A 227 17.04 7.20 10.08
N PRO A 228 15.93 7.57 9.42
CA PRO A 228 15.96 8.64 8.45
C PRO A 228 16.26 9.91 9.26
N ARG A 229 17.23 10.72 8.81
CA ARG A 229 17.68 11.98 9.46
C ARG A 229 18.66 11.88 10.63
N LEU A 230 19.01 10.69 11.14
CA LEU A 230 20.11 10.61 12.11
C LEU A 230 21.46 10.60 11.39
N ASN A 231 22.34 11.52 11.77
CA ASN A 231 23.73 11.49 11.35
C ASN A 231 24.43 10.24 11.91
N ARG A 232 25.60 9.89 11.38
CA ARG A 232 26.33 8.67 11.75
C ARG A 232 26.61 8.58 13.27
N GLN A 233 26.83 9.70 13.94
CA GLN A 233 27.04 9.73 15.40
C GLN A 233 25.75 9.45 16.18
N GLN A 234 24.63 10.06 15.79
CA GLN A 234 23.33 9.83 16.41
C GLN A 234 22.86 8.38 16.25
N ARG A 235 23.09 7.76 15.08
CA ARG A 235 22.80 6.32 14.90
C ARG A 235 23.61 5.44 15.86
N ARG A 236 24.91 5.74 16.03
CA ARG A 236 25.76 5.02 16.98
C ARG A 236 25.38 5.28 18.43
N ALA A 237 24.82 6.45 18.76
CA ALA A 237 24.30 6.74 20.08
C ALA A 237 23.03 5.91 20.36
N ALA A 238 22.04 5.96 19.45
CA ALA A 238 20.80 5.19 19.57
C ALA A 238 21.05 3.67 19.64
N GLN A 239 21.98 3.14 18.84
CA GLN A 239 22.37 1.72 18.91
C GLN A 239 23.04 1.34 20.24
N ARG A 240 23.77 2.27 20.88
CA ARG A 240 24.38 2.04 22.19
C ARG A 240 23.36 2.05 23.32
N GLU A 241 22.36 2.94 23.23
CA GLU A 241 21.24 2.96 24.18
C GLU A 241 20.39 1.70 24.08
N GLN A 242 20.04 1.25 22.87
CA GLN A 242 19.32 -0.03 22.68
C GLN A 242 20.07 -1.23 23.27
N ARG A 243 21.41 -1.29 23.10
CA ARG A 243 22.23 -2.37 23.69
C ARG A 243 22.31 -2.30 25.21
N ARG A 244 22.25 -1.11 25.80
CA ARG A 244 22.24 -0.93 27.27
C ARG A 244 20.90 -1.32 27.89
N GLY A 245 19.79 -1.18 27.18
CA GLY A 245 18.47 -1.59 27.67
C GLY A 245 18.16 -3.08 27.53
N ALA A 246 18.98 -3.82 26.78
CA ALA A 246 18.79 -5.25 26.51
C ALA A 246 19.69 -6.18 27.36
N ALA A 247 20.55 -5.62 28.21
CA ALA A 247 21.42 -6.32 29.14
C ALA A 247 20.90 -6.14 30.58
#